data_AF-A0A7S7P4A1-F1
#
_entry.id   AF-A0A7S7P4A1-F1
#
_cell.length_a   1.000
_cell.length_b   1.000
_cell.length_c   1.000
_cell.angle_alpha   90.00
_cell.angle_beta   90.00
_cell.angle_gamma   90.00
#
_symmetry.space_group_name_H-M   'P 1'
#
loop_
_entity.id
_entity.type
_entity.pdbx_description
1 polymer ?
#
loop_
_entity_poly.entity_id
_entity_poly.type
_entity_poly.pdbx_seq_one_letter_code
_entity_poly.pdbx_strand_id
1 'polypeptide(L)'
;MPAAWTPVANDERIQSLDVVRGFALIGILMMNVEFFNRATAALGSGLQRGLTGADFWVSYFVQYFVTGKFWTIFSLLFGMGFAVMLTRAERAGRGFLVPYMRRIAALAVFGALHHIFLFSGDILFSYAVAATALLIVLYGRTKWILLAIALCAGAGFIPGMNWMFGLAGGLAFSGFVAWWLRGEQRMKRLGKLPVIAFIMILLGVSGLIGGAATWFLPGTPPEARFGLPMLGAALVTLGCLSARYHADRPARPWRIGVGIYCFIFLMMTGAGASMYFFPEKPPVAATKEQAEKRKEQNAARAKNLKEREERIKTETATLTKGSYADVMSMRARELLEKAPGEVGFATILTGMFLIGTWFVRSGVMEKAQAHLPLFRKLAMFGLPIGIGMGLLGSAISMRAVPGSRGADGFQLATGLQMLGNLPASLGYVSLVILMLYSASPLNKVSLLAPFGRMALTNYLTQSLVASTFFLGYGLGNWGISRVDQMLFVLVLVAAQIVFSHAWLSRFRYGPVEWLWRAVTYWQIPPMRIGTPAVLPAVATPA
;
A
#
# COMPACT_ATOMS: atom_id res chain seq x y z
N MET A 1 11.10 -38.78 2.81
CA MET A 1 9.76 -38.21 3.06
C MET A 1 9.92 -36.75 3.47
N PRO A 2 9.30 -35.76 2.80
CA PRO A 2 9.33 -34.38 3.30
C PRO A 2 8.62 -34.33 4.66
N ALA A 3 9.25 -33.67 5.66
CA ALA A 3 8.73 -33.55 7.01
C ALA A 3 7.27 -33.05 7.02
N ALA A 4 6.41 -33.73 7.79
CA ALA A 4 5.00 -33.37 7.95
C ALA A 4 4.85 -31.89 8.36
N TRP A 5 3.88 -31.18 7.78
CA TRP A 5 3.62 -29.79 8.10
C TRP A 5 3.00 -29.68 9.50
N THR A 6 3.84 -29.62 10.51
CA THR A 6 3.38 -29.38 11.87
C THR A 6 2.92 -27.92 12.04
N PRO A 7 1.82 -27.69 12.78
CA PRO A 7 1.45 -26.36 13.23
C PRO A 7 2.63 -25.69 13.95
N VAL A 8 2.80 -24.39 13.71
CA VAL A 8 3.75 -23.56 14.46
C VAL A 8 3.40 -23.66 15.94
N ALA A 9 4.35 -24.14 16.75
CA ALA A 9 4.19 -24.17 18.20
C ALA A 9 4.07 -22.73 18.74
N ASN A 10 3.38 -22.53 19.87
CA ASN A 10 3.05 -21.18 20.36
C ASN A 10 4.29 -20.32 20.68
N ASP A 11 5.43 -20.96 20.94
CA ASP A 11 6.77 -20.41 21.21
C ASP A 11 7.50 -19.90 19.94
N GLU A 12 7.22 -20.43 18.76
CA GLU A 12 7.78 -19.95 17.48
C GLU A 12 7.00 -18.75 16.87
N ARG A 13 6.04 -18.20 17.62
CA ARG A 13 5.11 -17.18 17.13
C ARG A 13 5.55 -15.78 17.53
N ILE A 14 5.63 -14.88 16.54
CA ILE A 14 6.00 -13.48 16.76
C ILE A 14 4.77 -12.71 17.25
N GLN A 15 4.53 -12.68 18.56
CA GLN A 15 3.37 -12.01 19.18
C GLN A 15 3.26 -10.54 18.79
N SER A 16 4.39 -9.82 18.75
CA SER A 16 4.44 -8.40 18.35
C SER A 16 3.80 -8.16 16.98
N LEU A 17 3.99 -9.08 16.04
CA LEU A 17 3.43 -8.98 14.70
C LEU A 17 1.90 -9.19 14.71
N ASP A 18 1.39 -10.13 15.51
CA ASP A 18 -0.04 -10.36 15.64
C ASP A 18 -0.75 -9.16 16.32
N VAL A 19 -0.14 -8.53 17.33
CA VAL A 19 -0.67 -7.31 17.96
C VAL A 19 -0.71 -6.14 16.98
N VAL A 20 0.38 -5.91 16.24
CA VAL A 20 0.44 -4.82 15.25
C VAL A 20 -0.56 -5.06 14.11
N ARG A 21 -0.80 -6.31 13.69
CA ARG A 21 -1.88 -6.65 12.75
C ARG A 21 -3.26 -6.31 13.30
N GLY A 22 -3.53 -6.67 14.56
CA GLY A 22 -4.80 -6.35 15.20
C GLY A 22 -5.05 -4.85 15.27
N PHE A 23 -4.03 -4.07 15.68
CA PHE A 23 -4.08 -2.61 15.65
C PHE A 23 -4.32 -2.06 14.23
N ALA A 24 -3.58 -2.57 13.24
CA ALA A 24 -3.72 -2.13 11.86
C ALA A 24 -5.14 -2.38 11.33
N LEU A 25 -5.75 -3.51 11.67
CA LEU A 25 -7.08 -3.87 11.19
C LEU A 25 -8.18 -2.92 11.69
N ILE A 26 -8.03 -2.35 12.90
CA ILE A 26 -8.97 -1.35 13.43
C ILE A 26 -8.97 -0.11 12.54
N GLY A 27 -7.79 0.46 12.25
CA GLY A 27 -7.72 1.66 11.42
C GLY A 27 -8.06 1.40 9.95
N ILE A 28 -7.83 0.18 9.43
CA ILE A 28 -8.34 -0.22 8.12
C ILE A 28 -9.87 -0.13 8.08
N LEU A 29 -10.57 -0.58 9.11
CA LEU A 29 -12.04 -0.46 9.18
C LEU A 29 -12.49 1.01 9.32
N MET A 30 -11.80 1.81 10.15
CA MET A 30 -12.11 3.23 10.33
C MET A 30 -12.05 4.04 9.03
N MET A 31 -11.10 3.74 8.14
CA MET A 31 -11.04 4.39 6.82
C MET A 31 -12.02 3.75 5.83
N ASN A 32 -12.20 2.42 5.85
CA ASN A 32 -13.00 1.71 4.87
C ASN A 32 -14.51 1.89 5.05
N VAL A 33 -14.99 2.18 6.27
CA VAL A 33 -16.43 2.42 6.51
C VAL A 33 -16.99 3.53 5.61
N GLU A 34 -16.14 4.49 5.22
CA GLU A 34 -16.52 5.56 4.30
C GLU A 34 -16.91 5.05 2.91
N PHE A 35 -16.25 4.01 2.41
CA PHE A 35 -16.56 3.42 1.10
C PHE A 35 -17.91 2.69 1.09
N PHE A 36 -18.47 2.36 2.26
CA PHE A 36 -19.81 1.79 2.37
C PHE A 36 -20.89 2.86 2.51
N ASN A 37 -20.50 4.12 2.73
CA ASN A 37 -21.41 5.23 2.99
C ASN A 37 -21.29 6.38 1.96
N ARG A 38 -20.39 6.24 0.98
CA ARG A 38 -20.13 7.20 -0.10
C ARG A 38 -19.80 6.45 -1.40
N ALA A 39 -20.26 6.99 -2.53
CA ALA A 39 -19.93 6.47 -3.86
C ALA A 39 -18.41 6.48 -4.10
N THR A 40 -17.88 5.45 -4.75
CA THR A 40 -16.45 5.28 -5.04
C THR A 40 -15.91 6.44 -5.88
N ALA A 41 -16.68 6.92 -6.86
CA ALA A 41 -16.35 8.08 -7.68
C ALA A 41 -16.23 9.40 -6.88
N ALA A 42 -16.87 9.47 -5.71
CA ALA A 42 -16.84 10.63 -4.82
C ALA A 42 -15.65 10.61 -3.85
N LEU A 43 -14.91 9.51 -3.77
CA LEU A 43 -13.71 9.39 -2.95
C LEU A 43 -12.54 10.14 -3.59
N GLY A 44 -11.54 10.51 -2.78
CA GLY A 44 -10.35 11.23 -3.25
C GLY A 44 -10.51 12.75 -3.44
N SER A 45 -11.71 13.32 -3.30
CA SER A 45 -11.93 14.78 -3.30
C SER A 45 -11.80 15.44 -1.92
N GLY A 46 -11.11 14.79 -0.99
CA GLY A 46 -10.99 15.24 0.40
C GLY A 46 -12.24 15.00 1.25
N LEU A 47 -12.34 15.76 2.34
CA LEU A 47 -13.46 15.71 3.28
C LEU A 47 -14.78 16.04 2.56
N GLN A 48 -15.87 15.43 3.02
CA GLN A 48 -17.20 15.74 2.50
C GLN A 48 -17.54 17.22 2.76
N ARG A 49 -18.18 17.88 1.80
CA ARG A 49 -18.59 19.28 1.93
C ARG A 49 -19.76 19.39 2.91
N GLY A 50 -19.79 20.47 3.70
CA GLY A 50 -20.89 20.77 4.62
C GLY A 50 -20.83 20.04 5.96
N LEU A 51 -19.73 19.35 6.29
CA LEU A 51 -19.53 18.78 7.63
C LEU A 51 -19.41 19.91 8.67
N THR A 52 -20.14 19.77 9.78
CA THR A 52 -20.11 20.71 10.91
C THR A 52 -20.00 19.94 12.23
N GLY A 53 -19.68 20.65 13.32
CA GLY A 53 -19.67 20.08 14.67
C GLY A 53 -18.77 18.83 14.82
N ALA A 54 -19.30 17.79 15.46
CA ALA A 54 -18.58 16.55 15.74
C ALA A 54 -18.21 15.78 14.45
N ASP A 55 -19.06 15.79 13.44
CA ASP A 55 -18.82 15.08 12.17
C ASP A 55 -17.58 15.61 11.45
N PHE A 56 -17.36 16.93 11.49
CA PHE A 56 -16.15 17.54 10.94
C PHE A 56 -14.90 17.04 11.66
N TRP A 57 -14.87 17.11 13.00
CA TRP A 57 -13.69 16.74 13.77
C TRP A 57 -13.37 15.25 13.70
N VAL A 58 -14.38 14.39 13.70
CA VAL A 58 -14.19 12.95 13.51
C VAL A 58 -13.70 12.65 12.09
N SER A 59 -14.28 13.28 11.06
CA SER A 59 -13.81 13.11 9.68
C SER A 59 -12.38 13.59 9.51
N TYR A 60 -12.05 14.75 10.08
CA TYR A 60 -10.70 15.30 10.11
C TYR A 60 -9.73 14.34 10.80
N PHE A 61 -10.10 13.80 11.97
CA PHE A 61 -9.27 12.84 12.70
C PHE A 61 -8.97 11.61 11.84
N VAL A 62 -9.97 10.98 11.23
CA VAL A 62 -9.74 9.79 10.40
C VAL A 62 -8.92 10.13 9.16
N GLN A 63 -9.29 11.19 8.44
CA GLN A 63 -8.58 11.60 7.23
C GLN A 63 -7.10 11.87 7.50
N TYR A 64 -6.80 12.42 8.67
CA TYR A 64 -5.48 12.90 9.00
C TYR A 64 -4.59 11.84 9.68
N PHE A 65 -5.11 11.19 10.73
CA PHE A 65 -4.36 10.25 11.56
C PHE A 65 -4.53 8.79 11.13
N VAL A 66 -5.50 8.47 10.27
CA VAL A 66 -5.77 7.08 9.87
C VAL A 66 -5.53 6.87 8.37
N THR A 67 -6.22 7.64 7.53
CA THR A 67 -6.14 7.49 6.07
C THR A 67 -4.69 7.66 5.59
N GLY A 68 -4.23 6.74 4.74
CA GLY A 68 -2.83 6.70 4.30
C GLY A 68 -1.94 5.79 5.15
N LYS A 69 -2.02 5.91 6.47
CA LYS A 69 -1.07 5.23 7.39
C LYS A 69 -1.42 3.76 7.57
N PHE A 70 -2.69 3.41 7.72
CA PHE A 70 -3.06 2.04 8.08
C PHE A 70 -2.89 1.04 6.92
N TRP A 71 -3.14 1.43 5.67
CA TRP A 71 -2.79 0.57 4.53
C TRP A 71 -1.27 0.49 4.30
N THR A 72 -0.51 1.53 4.66
CA THR A 72 0.95 1.50 4.67
C THR A 72 1.48 0.51 5.71
N ILE A 73 0.95 0.54 6.94
CA ILE A 73 1.25 -0.46 7.98
C ILE A 73 0.89 -1.87 7.51
N PHE A 74 -0.30 -2.05 6.95
CA PHE A 74 -0.74 -3.35 6.46
C PHE A 74 0.16 -3.88 5.32
N SER A 75 0.67 -2.98 4.46
CA SER A 75 1.62 -3.33 3.40
C SER A 75 2.97 -3.78 3.97
N LEU A 76 3.48 -3.06 4.98
CA LEU A 76 4.69 -3.46 5.71
C LEU A 76 4.51 -4.85 6.35
N LEU A 77 3.37 -5.08 7.01
CA LEU A 77 3.03 -6.36 7.65
C LEU A 77 2.90 -7.51 6.64
N PHE A 78 2.42 -7.24 5.43
CA PHE A 78 2.37 -8.23 4.37
C PHE A 78 3.80 -8.64 3.94
N GLY A 79 4.70 -7.66 3.75
CA GLY A 79 6.12 -7.90 3.53
C GLY A 79 6.80 -8.69 4.66
N MET A 80 6.48 -8.38 5.92
CA MET A 80 6.91 -9.17 7.07
C MET A 80 6.38 -10.61 7.00
N GLY A 81 5.10 -10.79 6.61
CA GLY A 81 4.48 -12.10 6.43
C GLY A 81 5.13 -12.96 5.32
N PHE A 82 5.58 -12.32 4.23
CA PHE A 82 6.44 -12.96 3.22
C PHE A 82 7.75 -13.46 3.85
N ALA A 83 8.47 -12.56 4.54
CA ALA A 83 9.78 -12.89 5.10
C ALA A 83 9.71 -13.97 6.19
N VAL A 84 8.67 -13.97 7.03
CA VAL A 84 8.46 -15.04 8.03
C VAL A 84 8.30 -16.39 7.33
N MET A 85 7.51 -16.45 6.25
CA MET A 85 7.31 -17.69 5.50
C MET A 85 8.59 -18.15 4.79
N LEU A 86 9.35 -17.22 4.22
CA LEU A 86 10.64 -17.49 3.58
C LEU A 86 11.67 -18.02 4.58
N THR A 87 11.91 -17.31 5.68
CA THR A 87 12.88 -17.71 6.71
C THR A 87 12.53 -19.05 7.35
N ARG A 88 11.23 -19.36 7.54
CA ARG A 88 10.80 -20.68 8.03
C ARG A 88 11.02 -21.79 7.01
N ALA A 89 10.81 -21.53 5.72
CA ALA A 89 11.11 -22.50 4.67
C ALA A 89 12.61 -22.77 4.60
N GLU A 90 13.44 -21.72 4.67
CA GLU A 90 14.91 -21.82 4.70
C GLU A 90 15.41 -22.61 5.93
N ARG A 91 14.96 -22.24 7.15
CA ARG A 91 15.33 -22.95 8.39
C ARG A 91 14.93 -24.43 8.38
N ALA A 92 13.81 -24.76 7.73
CA ALA A 92 13.31 -26.13 7.60
C ALA A 92 13.85 -26.90 6.38
N GLY A 93 14.72 -26.29 5.55
CA GLY A 93 15.22 -26.92 4.32
C GLY A 93 14.13 -27.22 3.27
N ARG A 94 13.02 -26.49 3.27
CA ARG A 94 11.86 -26.73 2.39
C ARG A 94 11.80 -25.74 1.22
N GLY A 95 11.19 -26.18 0.12
CA GLY A 95 10.92 -25.31 -1.03
C GLY A 95 9.93 -24.19 -0.67
N PHE A 96 10.28 -22.94 -0.98
CA PHE A 96 9.46 -21.76 -0.69
C PHE A 96 8.58 -21.32 -1.86
N LEU A 97 9.12 -21.34 -3.09
CA LEU A 97 8.55 -20.63 -4.22
C LEU A 97 7.16 -21.16 -4.63
N VAL A 98 7.00 -22.48 -4.76
CA VAL A 98 5.73 -23.10 -5.19
C VAL A 98 4.60 -22.86 -4.18
N PRO A 99 4.76 -23.14 -2.86
CA PRO A 99 3.73 -22.82 -1.88
C PRO A 99 3.37 -21.33 -1.88
N TYR A 100 4.38 -20.46 -2.02
CA TYR A 100 4.13 -19.02 -2.01
C TYR A 100 3.42 -18.53 -3.29
N MET A 101 3.71 -19.09 -4.47
CA MET A 101 2.97 -18.79 -5.70
C MET A 101 1.51 -19.21 -5.60
N ARG A 102 1.22 -20.41 -5.06
CA ARG A 102 -0.16 -20.86 -4.80
C ARG A 102 -0.88 -19.91 -3.86
N ARG A 103 -0.19 -19.49 -2.80
CA ARG A 103 -0.69 -18.48 -1.86
C ARG A 103 -1.03 -17.18 -2.59
N ILE A 104 -0.15 -16.62 -3.42
CA ILE A 104 -0.45 -15.37 -4.14
C ILE A 104 -1.60 -15.54 -5.13
N ALA A 105 -1.65 -16.66 -5.88
CA ALA A 105 -2.73 -16.93 -6.82
C ALA A 105 -4.08 -17.03 -6.11
N ALA A 106 -4.14 -17.73 -4.99
CA ALA A 106 -5.32 -17.76 -4.14
C ALA A 106 -5.67 -16.36 -3.61
N LEU A 107 -4.68 -15.50 -3.32
CA LEU A 107 -4.92 -14.13 -2.84
C LEU A 107 -5.62 -13.30 -3.91
N ALA A 108 -5.16 -13.43 -5.16
CA ALA A 108 -5.75 -12.75 -6.30
C ALA A 108 -7.20 -13.20 -6.51
N VAL A 109 -7.47 -14.51 -6.43
CA VAL A 109 -8.84 -15.04 -6.55
C VAL A 109 -9.72 -14.55 -5.40
N PHE A 110 -9.28 -14.65 -4.15
CA PHE A 110 -10.05 -14.15 -3.02
C PHE A 110 -10.27 -12.64 -3.09
N GLY A 111 -9.27 -11.86 -3.49
CA GLY A 111 -9.40 -10.42 -3.66
C GLY A 111 -10.39 -10.05 -4.76
N ALA A 112 -10.35 -10.73 -5.91
CA ALA A 112 -11.30 -10.51 -6.99
C ALA A 112 -12.74 -10.87 -6.56
N LEU A 113 -12.94 -12.02 -5.90
CA LEU A 113 -14.25 -12.41 -5.37
C LEU A 113 -14.72 -11.43 -4.29
N HIS A 114 -13.86 -11.05 -3.36
CA HIS A 114 -14.19 -10.08 -2.31
C HIS A 114 -14.54 -8.71 -2.91
N HIS A 115 -13.83 -8.26 -3.94
CA HIS A 115 -14.14 -7.03 -4.66
C HIS A 115 -15.54 -7.06 -5.28
N ILE A 116 -15.85 -8.14 -6.01
CA ILE A 116 -17.11 -8.29 -6.74
C ILE A 116 -18.30 -8.47 -5.78
N PHE A 117 -18.17 -9.38 -4.82
CA PHE A 117 -19.30 -9.82 -3.99
C PHE A 117 -19.50 -8.97 -2.74
N LEU A 118 -18.45 -8.34 -2.19
CA LEU A 118 -18.50 -7.75 -0.85
C LEU A 118 -18.12 -6.27 -0.82
N PHE A 119 -17.01 -5.88 -1.44
CA PHE A 119 -16.42 -4.56 -1.20
C PHE A 119 -15.48 -4.06 -2.32
N SER A 120 -15.84 -2.97 -3.01
CA SER A 120 -15.01 -2.40 -4.10
C SER A 120 -13.66 -1.81 -3.65
N GLY A 121 -13.48 -1.50 -2.36
CA GLY A 121 -12.21 -1.02 -1.82
C GLY A 121 -11.23 -2.13 -1.42
N ASP A 122 -11.37 -3.34 -1.97
CA ASP A 122 -10.44 -4.45 -1.71
C ASP A 122 -8.97 -4.07 -1.97
N ILE A 123 -8.09 -4.57 -1.10
CA ILE A 123 -6.64 -4.42 -1.20
C ILE A 123 -5.93 -5.76 -1.41
N LEU A 124 -6.63 -6.89 -1.24
CA LEU A 124 -6.06 -8.24 -1.37
C LEU A 124 -5.60 -8.49 -2.81
N PHE A 125 -6.38 -8.08 -3.80
CA PHE A 125 -5.99 -8.18 -5.21
C PHE A 125 -4.73 -7.36 -5.51
N SER A 126 -4.68 -6.11 -5.07
CA SER A 126 -3.49 -5.24 -5.19
C SER A 126 -2.25 -5.87 -4.55
N TYR A 127 -2.42 -6.49 -3.39
CA TYR A 127 -1.33 -7.16 -2.67
C TYR A 127 -0.86 -8.42 -3.40
N ALA A 128 -1.74 -9.14 -4.09
CA ALA A 128 -1.36 -10.28 -4.93
C ALA A 128 -0.48 -9.84 -6.10
N VAL A 129 -0.85 -8.74 -6.77
CA VAL A 129 -0.06 -8.16 -7.87
C VAL A 129 1.31 -7.69 -7.35
N ALA A 130 1.34 -6.97 -6.23
CA ALA A 130 2.58 -6.52 -5.59
C ALA A 130 3.47 -7.68 -5.13
N ALA A 131 2.88 -8.75 -4.59
CA ALA A 131 3.62 -9.94 -4.17
C ALA A 131 4.25 -10.66 -5.37
N THR A 132 3.56 -10.65 -6.52
CA THR A 132 4.09 -11.16 -7.78
C THR A 132 5.26 -10.30 -8.27
N ALA A 133 5.13 -8.96 -8.23
CA ALA A 133 6.22 -8.04 -8.54
C ALA A 133 7.44 -8.27 -7.62
N LEU A 134 7.22 -8.45 -6.32
CA LEU A 134 8.27 -8.80 -5.36
C LEU A 134 8.97 -10.12 -5.72
N LEU A 135 8.24 -11.16 -6.15
CA LEU A 135 8.84 -12.41 -6.60
C LEU A 135 9.70 -12.22 -7.85
N ILE A 136 9.26 -11.38 -8.79
CA ILE A 136 10.06 -11.03 -9.98
C ILE A 136 11.34 -10.31 -9.55
N VAL A 137 11.25 -9.37 -8.61
CA VAL A 137 12.41 -8.65 -8.06
C VAL A 137 13.42 -9.59 -7.43
N LEU A 138 12.97 -10.56 -6.62
CA LEU A 138 13.85 -11.44 -5.87
C LEU A 138 14.36 -12.64 -6.69
N TYR A 139 13.50 -13.26 -7.49
CA TYR A 139 13.77 -14.56 -8.14
C TYR A 139 13.67 -14.54 -9.68
N GLY A 140 13.13 -13.47 -10.29
CA GLY A 140 12.90 -13.43 -11.74
C GLY A 140 14.20 -13.47 -12.55
N ARG A 141 14.28 -14.32 -13.59
CA ARG A 141 15.49 -14.39 -14.45
C ARG A 141 15.45 -13.28 -15.51
N THR A 142 16.57 -12.58 -15.70
CA THR A 142 16.65 -11.39 -16.59
C THR A 142 16.10 -11.64 -17.99
N LYS A 143 16.46 -12.76 -18.64
CA LYS A 143 15.99 -13.07 -20.00
C LYS A 143 14.45 -13.18 -20.11
N TRP A 144 13.80 -13.74 -19.09
CA TRP A 144 12.35 -13.89 -19.08
C TRP A 144 11.62 -12.59 -18.75
N ILE A 145 12.23 -11.75 -17.91
CA ILE A 145 11.72 -10.39 -17.64
C ILE A 145 11.77 -9.56 -18.93
N LEU A 146 12.90 -9.55 -19.64
CA LEU A 146 13.05 -8.82 -20.90
C LEU A 146 12.10 -9.33 -21.98
N LEU A 147 11.95 -10.65 -22.12
CA LEU A 147 10.97 -11.22 -23.04
C LEU A 147 9.54 -10.78 -22.69
N ALA A 148 9.16 -10.83 -21.42
CA ALA A 148 7.83 -10.40 -21.00
C ALA A 148 7.58 -8.91 -21.26
N ILE A 149 8.58 -8.05 -21.04
CA ILE A 149 8.51 -6.62 -21.37
C ILE A 149 8.31 -6.43 -22.87
N ALA A 150 9.10 -7.10 -23.71
CA ALA A 150 9.00 -7.00 -25.16
C ALA A 150 7.63 -7.47 -25.67
N LEU A 151 7.12 -8.59 -25.16
CA LEU A 151 5.80 -9.11 -25.51
C LEU A 151 4.68 -8.17 -25.08
N CYS A 152 4.72 -7.62 -23.86
CA CYS A 152 3.71 -6.66 -23.39
C CYS A 152 3.77 -5.34 -24.18
N ALA A 153 4.96 -4.83 -24.47
CA ALA A 153 5.12 -3.62 -25.26
C ALA A 153 4.64 -3.83 -26.70
N GLY A 154 4.94 -4.97 -27.32
CA GLY A 154 4.46 -5.33 -28.65
C GLY A 154 2.93 -5.45 -28.70
N ALA A 155 2.34 -6.14 -27.72
CA ALA A 155 0.89 -6.28 -27.62
C ALA A 155 0.18 -4.95 -27.30
N GLY A 156 0.86 -3.97 -26.71
CA GLY A 156 0.33 -2.63 -26.49
C GLY A 156 -0.07 -1.89 -27.76
N PHE A 157 0.52 -2.23 -28.91
CA PHE A 157 0.14 -1.66 -30.21
C PHE A 157 -1.14 -2.26 -30.80
N ILE A 158 -1.69 -3.33 -30.21
CA ILE A 158 -2.96 -3.92 -30.64
C ILE A 158 -4.10 -2.98 -30.20
N PRO A 159 -5.01 -2.57 -31.11
CA PRO A 159 -6.15 -1.73 -30.75
C PRO A 159 -6.95 -2.31 -29.57
N GLY A 160 -7.21 -1.50 -28.54
CA GLY A 160 -7.88 -1.92 -27.31
C GLY A 160 -6.96 -2.54 -26.25
N MET A 161 -5.68 -2.75 -26.54
CA MET A 161 -4.71 -3.36 -25.61
C MET A 161 -3.65 -2.39 -25.08
N ASN A 162 -3.89 -1.07 -25.17
CA ASN A 162 -2.98 -0.03 -24.68
C ASN A 162 -2.55 -0.22 -23.21
N TRP A 163 -3.38 -0.87 -22.38
CA TRP A 163 -3.06 -1.20 -20.99
C TRP A 163 -1.82 -2.10 -20.85
N MET A 164 -1.45 -2.84 -21.90
CA MET A 164 -0.23 -3.66 -21.92
C MET A 164 1.06 -2.83 -21.87
N PHE A 165 1.04 -1.56 -22.31
CA PHE A 165 2.17 -0.65 -22.07
C PHE A 165 2.38 -0.38 -20.58
N GLY A 166 1.30 -0.25 -19.81
CA GLY A 166 1.37 -0.09 -18.35
C GLY A 166 2.00 -1.31 -17.67
N LEU A 167 1.60 -2.52 -18.11
CA LEU A 167 2.23 -3.77 -17.68
C LEU A 167 3.72 -3.83 -18.03
N ALA A 168 4.08 -3.49 -19.27
CA ALA A 168 5.47 -3.44 -19.72
C ALA A 168 6.29 -2.48 -18.85
N GLY A 169 5.74 -1.30 -18.53
CA GLY A 169 6.36 -0.32 -17.62
C GLY A 169 6.58 -0.87 -16.21
N GLY A 170 5.59 -1.53 -15.62
CA GLY A 170 5.73 -2.15 -14.29
C GLY A 170 6.71 -3.32 -14.25
N LEU A 171 6.76 -4.14 -15.30
CA LEU A 171 7.74 -5.20 -15.46
C LEU A 171 9.15 -4.63 -15.65
N ALA A 172 9.30 -3.57 -16.44
CA ALA A 172 10.56 -2.85 -16.61
C ALA A 172 11.06 -2.26 -15.29
N PHE A 173 10.17 -1.64 -14.51
CA PHE A 173 10.50 -1.15 -13.17
C PHE A 173 10.92 -2.28 -12.24
N SER A 174 10.14 -3.36 -12.15
CA SER A 174 10.47 -4.52 -11.33
C SER A 174 11.79 -5.15 -11.77
N GLY A 175 12.05 -5.23 -13.07
CA GLY A 175 13.31 -5.69 -13.64
C GLY A 175 14.49 -4.79 -13.28
N PHE A 176 14.31 -3.47 -13.32
CA PHE A 176 15.31 -2.50 -12.88
C PHE A 176 15.63 -2.65 -11.39
N VAL A 177 14.61 -2.77 -10.53
CA VAL A 177 14.80 -3.03 -9.09
C VAL A 177 15.47 -4.37 -8.85
N ALA A 178 15.13 -5.41 -9.61
CA ALA A 178 15.76 -6.73 -9.55
C ALA A 178 17.24 -6.66 -9.94
N TRP A 179 17.56 -5.87 -10.98
CA TRP A 179 18.91 -5.62 -11.43
C TRP A 179 19.69 -4.82 -10.39
N TRP A 180 19.06 -3.83 -9.76
CA TRP A 180 19.67 -3.07 -8.68
C TRP A 180 19.99 -3.96 -7.47
N LEU A 181 18.99 -4.63 -6.90
CA LEU A 181 19.14 -5.42 -5.68
C LEU A 181 20.17 -6.56 -5.83
N ARG A 182 20.22 -7.22 -7.00
CA ARG A 182 21.05 -8.41 -7.25
C ARG A 182 22.37 -8.11 -7.97
N GLY A 183 22.41 -7.09 -8.83
CA GLY A 183 23.54 -6.76 -9.71
C GLY A 183 24.60 -5.85 -9.09
N GLU A 184 24.28 -5.12 -8.03
CA GLU A 184 25.14 -4.08 -7.42
C GLU A 184 26.55 -4.56 -7.02
N GLN A 185 26.78 -5.85 -6.76
CA GLN A 185 28.14 -6.36 -6.44
C GLN A 185 28.95 -6.80 -7.64
N ARG A 186 28.32 -7.13 -8.77
CA ARG A 186 29.01 -7.70 -9.93
C ARG A 186 29.66 -6.64 -10.80
N MET A 187 29.12 -5.43 -10.79
CA MET A 187 29.51 -4.36 -11.70
C MET A 187 30.09 -3.19 -10.91
N LYS A 188 31.43 -3.09 -10.87
CA LYS A 188 32.15 -1.95 -10.26
C LYS A 188 32.69 -1.04 -11.36
N ARG A 189 32.56 0.27 -11.19
CA ARG A 189 33.20 1.29 -12.02
C ARG A 189 34.35 1.91 -11.23
N LEU A 190 35.47 2.21 -11.89
CA LEU A 190 36.66 2.80 -11.26
C LEU A 190 37.18 1.99 -10.05
N GLY A 191 37.04 0.66 -10.10
CA GLY A 191 37.54 -0.28 -9.08
C GLY A 191 36.83 -0.29 -7.72
N LYS A 192 36.12 0.79 -7.33
CA LYS A 192 35.54 0.93 -5.97
C LYS A 192 34.04 1.24 -5.92
N LEU A 193 33.47 1.95 -6.90
CA LEU A 193 32.07 2.39 -6.83
C LEU A 193 31.14 1.41 -7.56
N PRO A 194 29.99 1.00 -6.98
CA PRO A 194 28.97 0.28 -7.73
C PRO A 194 28.51 1.09 -8.96
N VAL A 195 28.37 0.45 -10.13
CA VAL A 195 27.94 1.12 -11.38
C VAL A 195 26.60 1.84 -11.21
N ILE A 196 25.65 1.22 -10.49
CA ILE A 196 24.33 1.81 -10.25
C ILE A 196 24.44 3.08 -9.41
N ALA A 197 25.22 3.06 -8.32
CA ALA A 197 25.47 4.24 -7.50
C ALA A 197 26.07 5.38 -8.34
N PHE A 198 27.03 5.06 -9.22
CA PHE A 198 27.61 6.03 -10.13
C PHE A 198 26.57 6.66 -11.06
N ILE A 199 25.75 5.84 -11.72
CA ILE A 199 24.72 6.31 -12.65
C ILE A 199 23.71 7.21 -11.93
N MET A 200 23.28 6.82 -10.73
CA MET A 200 22.34 7.62 -9.94
C MET A 200 22.93 8.96 -9.51
N ILE A 201 24.19 8.98 -9.04
CA ILE A 201 24.86 10.23 -8.69
C ILE A 201 25.02 11.11 -9.93
N LEU A 202 25.43 10.54 -11.07
CA LEU A 202 25.60 11.29 -12.32
C LEU A 202 24.28 11.92 -12.78
N LEU A 203 23.23 11.11 -12.95
CA LEU A 203 21.90 11.60 -13.33
C LEU A 203 21.35 12.60 -12.30
N GLY A 204 21.62 12.35 -11.02
CA GLY A 204 21.20 13.22 -9.94
C GLY A 204 21.85 14.60 -9.99
N VAL A 205 23.18 14.65 -10.15
CA VAL A 205 23.94 15.90 -10.31
C VAL A 205 23.52 16.62 -11.60
N SER A 206 23.34 15.92 -12.72
CA SER A 206 22.81 16.49 -13.96
C SER A 206 21.42 17.09 -13.76
N GLY A 207 20.54 16.42 -12.99
CA GLY A 207 19.22 16.95 -12.64
C GLY A 207 19.28 18.20 -11.77
N LEU A 208 20.18 18.25 -10.79
CA LEU A 208 20.41 19.44 -9.96
C LEU A 208 20.91 20.63 -10.80
N ILE A 209 21.90 20.40 -11.68
CA ILE A 209 22.47 21.42 -12.57
C ILE A 209 21.42 21.90 -13.58
N GLY A 210 20.74 20.97 -14.26
CA GLY A 210 19.69 21.30 -15.23
C GLY A 210 18.53 22.05 -14.58
N GLY A 211 18.13 21.63 -13.37
CA GLY A 211 17.13 22.31 -12.56
C GLY A 211 17.55 23.73 -12.18
N ALA A 212 18.80 23.94 -11.73
CA ALA A 212 19.33 25.28 -11.47
C ALA A 212 19.34 26.14 -12.74
N ALA A 213 19.73 25.57 -13.89
CA ALA A 213 19.73 26.27 -15.17
C ALA A 213 18.32 26.74 -15.60
N THR A 214 17.26 26.01 -15.24
CA THR A 214 15.87 26.43 -15.54
C THR A 214 15.42 27.72 -14.84
N TRP A 215 16.16 28.19 -13.83
CA TRP A 215 15.90 29.50 -13.22
C TRP A 215 16.47 30.66 -14.03
N PHE A 216 17.49 30.40 -14.84
CA PHE A 216 18.21 31.42 -15.61
C PHE A 216 17.88 31.38 -17.11
N LEU A 217 17.41 30.24 -17.63
CA LEU A 217 17.09 30.07 -19.05
C LEU A 217 15.65 30.51 -19.38
N PRO A 218 15.47 31.50 -20.28
CA PRO A 218 14.15 31.94 -20.72
C PRO A 218 13.45 30.83 -21.51
N GLY A 219 12.14 30.67 -21.31
CA GLY A 219 11.31 29.69 -22.03
C GLY A 219 11.34 28.26 -21.48
N THR A 220 12.03 27.99 -20.37
CA THR A 220 12.01 26.67 -19.74
C THR A 220 10.67 26.38 -19.04
N PRO A 221 10.15 25.13 -19.08
CA PRO A 221 8.90 24.77 -18.43
C PRO A 221 8.98 25.02 -16.91
N PRO A 222 8.01 25.74 -16.30
CA PRO A 222 8.04 25.99 -14.85
C PRO A 222 8.05 24.72 -14.00
N GLU A 223 7.48 23.64 -14.52
CA GLU A 223 7.49 22.29 -13.92
C GLU A 223 8.89 21.77 -13.62
N ALA A 224 9.85 22.13 -14.47
CA ALA A 224 11.24 21.70 -14.38
C ALA A 224 11.99 22.35 -13.21
N ARG A 225 11.53 23.51 -12.72
CA ARG A 225 12.21 24.30 -11.68
C ARG A 225 12.28 23.61 -10.32
N PHE A 226 11.24 22.87 -9.95
CA PHE A 226 11.26 22.02 -8.74
C PHE A 226 11.41 20.54 -9.08
N GLY A 227 10.83 20.08 -10.20
CA GLY A 227 10.88 18.69 -10.60
C GLY A 227 12.32 18.18 -10.79
N LEU A 228 13.15 18.90 -11.54
CA LEU A 228 14.53 18.47 -11.82
C LEU A 228 15.43 18.50 -10.58
N PRO A 229 15.45 19.56 -9.74
CA PRO A 229 16.26 19.55 -8.52
C PRO A 229 15.81 18.49 -7.51
N MET A 230 14.50 18.26 -7.35
CA MET A 230 13.99 17.24 -6.42
C MET A 230 14.35 15.83 -6.88
N LEU A 231 14.17 15.55 -8.18
CA LEU A 231 14.66 14.31 -8.80
C LEU A 231 16.17 14.16 -8.60
N GLY A 232 16.91 15.24 -8.85
CA GLY A 232 18.34 15.32 -8.72
C GLY A 232 18.82 14.97 -7.31
N ALA A 233 18.28 15.64 -6.30
CA ALA A 233 18.58 15.42 -4.89
C ALA A 233 18.25 14.00 -4.44
N ALA A 234 17.11 13.44 -4.88
CA ALA A 234 16.74 12.07 -4.56
C ALA A 234 17.72 11.05 -5.14
N LEU A 235 18.07 11.20 -6.42
CA LEU A 235 19.00 10.29 -7.09
C LEU A 235 20.41 10.38 -6.51
N VAL A 236 20.91 11.58 -6.19
CA VAL A 236 22.20 11.75 -5.50
C VAL A 236 22.16 11.07 -4.14
N THR A 237 21.13 11.33 -3.33
CA THR A 237 20.99 10.74 -1.99
C THR A 237 20.98 9.21 -2.05
N LEU A 238 20.17 8.64 -2.94
CA LEU A 238 20.09 7.20 -3.15
C LEU A 238 21.40 6.62 -3.68
N GLY A 239 22.06 7.30 -4.61
CA GLY A 239 23.36 6.90 -5.14
C GLY A 239 24.46 6.92 -4.08
N CYS A 240 24.51 7.95 -3.22
CA CYS A 240 25.44 8.02 -2.10
C CYS A 240 25.17 6.92 -1.06
N LEU A 241 23.90 6.65 -0.73
CA LEU A 241 23.52 5.57 0.18
C LEU A 241 23.87 4.19 -0.39
N SER A 242 23.63 3.99 -1.69
CA SER A 242 24.02 2.79 -2.43
C SER A 242 25.54 2.62 -2.40
N ALA A 243 26.32 3.66 -2.72
CA ALA A 243 27.78 3.61 -2.65
C ALA A 243 28.31 3.29 -1.24
N ARG A 244 27.80 3.98 -0.21
CA ARG A 244 28.29 3.85 1.17
C ARG A 244 28.01 2.47 1.76
N TYR A 245 26.86 1.88 1.45
CA TYR A 245 26.40 0.67 2.11
C TYR A 245 26.19 -0.53 1.17
N HIS A 246 26.82 -0.51 -0.01
CA HIS A 246 26.75 -1.62 -0.96
C HIS A 246 27.27 -2.95 -0.37
N ALA A 247 28.11 -2.98 0.66
CA ALA A 247 28.59 -4.24 1.24
C ALA A 247 27.55 -4.91 2.18
N ASP A 248 26.64 -4.14 2.75
CA ASP A 248 25.72 -4.56 3.81
C ASP A 248 24.47 -5.25 3.24
N ARG A 249 24.60 -6.56 2.95
CA ARG A 249 23.53 -7.39 2.34
C ARG A 249 22.22 -7.39 3.14
N PRO A 250 22.23 -7.49 4.49
CA PRO A 250 20.99 -7.47 5.27
C PRO A 250 20.19 -6.19 5.08
N ALA A 251 20.83 -5.02 4.98
CA ALA A 251 20.15 -3.73 4.95
C ALA A 251 19.68 -3.28 3.55
N ARG A 252 20.02 -3.99 2.47
CA ARG A 252 19.63 -3.55 1.11
C ARG A 252 18.13 -3.45 0.87
N PRO A 253 17.30 -4.43 1.29
CA PRO A 253 15.87 -4.43 0.97
C PRO A 253 15.15 -3.17 1.47
N TRP A 254 15.37 -2.76 2.73
CA TRP A 254 14.69 -1.56 3.25
C TRP A 254 15.17 -0.28 2.59
N ARG A 255 16.45 -0.16 2.23
CA ARG A 255 16.97 1.05 1.54
C ARG A 255 16.35 1.21 0.16
N ILE A 256 16.28 0.12 -0.61
CA ILE A 256 15.60 0.11 -1.90
C ILE A 256 14.11 0.38 -1.70
N GLY A 257 13.49 -0.23 -0.71
CA GLY A 257 12.08 -0.02 -0.41
C GLY A 257 11.73 1.43 -0.06
N VAL A 258 12.52 2.06 0.82
CA VAL A 258 12.41 3.50 1.14
C VAL A 258 12.70 4.34 -0.10
N GLY A 259 13.70 3.97 -0.91
CA GLY A 259 14.02 4.67 -2.15
C GLY A 259 12.88 4.67 -3.16
N ILE A 260 12.26 3.51 -3.42
CA ILE A 260 11.09 3.37 -4.30
C ILE A 260 9.94 4.25 -3.79
N TYR A 261 9.63 4.16 -2.50
CA TYR A 261 8.53 4.90 -1.89
C TYR A 261 8.77 6.42 -1.95
N CYS A 262 9.93 6.88 -1.47
CA CYS A 262 10.28 8.29 -1.43
C CYS A 262 10.39 8.88 -2.84
N PHE A 263 10.97 8.15 -3.80
CA PHE A 263 11.10 8.62 -5.18
C PHE A 263 9.73 8.99 -5.78
N ILE A 264 8.77 8.07 -5.69
CA ILE A 264 7.43 8.25 -6.29
C ILE A 264 6.73 9.46 -5.69
N PHE A 265 6.70 9.55 -4.36
CA PHE A 265 5.96 10.63 -3.70
C PHE A 265 6.72 11.96 -3.68
N LEU A 266 8.06 11.95 -3.79
CA LEU A 266 8.83 13.18 -3.97
C LEU A 266 8.59 13.77 -5.35
N MET A 267 8.52 12.94 -6.40
CA MET A 267 8.14 13.40 -7.74
C MET A 267 6.72 13.99 -7.76
N MET A 268 5.78 13.33 -7.09
CA MET A 268 4.41 13.83 -6.95
C MET A 268 4.36 15.17 -6.20
N THR A 269 5.16 15.31 -5.14
CA THR A 269 5.28 16.55 -4.37
C THR A 269 5.92 17.66 -5.19
N GLY A 270 6.97 17.37 -5.95
CA GLY A 270 7.66 18.35 -6.80
C GLY A 270 6.77 18.85 -7.94
N ALA A 271 6.02 17.96 -8.58
CA ALA A 271 5.01 18.35 -9.57
C ALA A 271 3.95 19.26 -8.94
N GLY A 272 3.44 18.91 -7.77
CA GLY A 272 2.48 19.74 -7.02
C GLY A 272 3.07 21.11 -6.62
N ALA A 273 4.34 21.15 -6.21
CA ALA A 273 5.04 22.39 -5.86
C ALA A 273 5.20 23.31 -7.06
N SER A 274 5.58 22.77 -8.22
CA SER A 274 5.65 23.52 -9.46
C SER A 274 4.31 24.14 -9.84
N MET A 275 3.23 23.36 -9.77
CA MET A 275 1.88 23.88 -10.04
C MET A 275 1.49 25.00 -9.06
N TYR A 276 1.79 24.83 -7.77
CA TYR A 276 1.42 25.78 -6.71
C TYR A 276 2.19 27.10 -6.78
N PHE A 277 3.52 27.06 -6.93
CA PHE A 277 4.37 28.26 -6.92
C PHE A 277 4.51 28.91 -8.29
N PHE A 278 4.32 28.17 -9.37
CA PHE A 278 4.37 28.67 -10.74
C PHE A 278 3.09 28.33 -11.52
N PRO A 279 1.93 28.87 -11.10
CA PRO A 279 0.69 28.62 -11.83
C PRO A 279 0.81 29.18 -13.25
N GLU A 280 0.29 28.45 -14.24
CA GLU A 280 0.20 28.95 -15.62
C GLU A 280 -0.59 30.26 -15.65
N LYS A 281 0.10 31.36 -15.98
CA LYS A 281 -0.55 32.66 -16.17
C LYS A 281 -1.22 32.68 -17.55
N PRO A 282 -2.47 33.15 -17.67
CA PRO A 282 -3.03 33.42 -19.00
C PRO A 282 -2.18 34.50 -19.68
N PRO A 283 -1.68 34.30 -20.91
CA PRO A 283 -1.00 35.33 -21.67
C PRO A 283 -1.94 36.50 -21.93
N VAL A 284 -1.34 37.69 -21.96
CA VAL A 284 -2.00 38.99 -22.16
C VAL A 284 -2.67 39.08 -23.54
N ALA A 285 -2.12 38.39 -24.54
CA ALA A 285 -2.74 38.13 -25.84
C ALA A 285 -2.54 36.65 -26.19
N ALA A 286 -3.63 35.89 -26.31
CA ALA A 286 -3.57 34.50 -26.73
C ALA A 286 -3.51 34.44 -28.27
N THR A 287 -2.56 33.69 -28.83
CA THR A 287 -2.68 33.31 -30.25
C THR A 287 -3.95 32.48 -30.46
N LYS A 288 -4.52 32.46 -31.67
CA LYS A 288 -5.72 31.65 -31.98
C LYS A 288 -5.54 30.18 -31.55
N GLU A 289 -4.39 29.60 -31.83
CA GLU A 289 -4.03 28.23 -31.43
C GLU A 289 -4.03 28.03 -29.90
N GLN A 290 -3.49 28.98 -29.13
CA GLN A 290 -3.53 28.92 -27.67
C GLN A 290 -4.94 29.11 -27.10
N ALA A 291 -5.77 29.93 -27.75
CA ALA A 291 -7.16 30.11 -27.38
C ALA A 291 -7.99 28.84 -27.65
N GLU A 292 -7.76 28.18 -28.79
CA GLU A 292 -8.39 26.90 -29.14
C GLU A 292 -7.97 25.78 -28.20
N LYS A 293 -6.66 25.60 -27.97
CA LYS A 293 -6.15 24.60 -27.01
C LYS A 293 -6.70 24.80 -25.60
N ARG A 294 -6.87 26.06 -25.16
CA ARG A 294 -7.53 26.38 -23.88
C ARG A 294 -9.01 26.03 -23.86
N LYS A 295 -9.73 26.33 -24.95
CA LYS A 295 -11.14 26.01 -25.08
C LYS A 295 -11.34 24.50 -25.01
N GLU A 296 -10.46 23.75 -25.69
CA GLU A 296 -10.45 22.29 -25.67
C GLU A 296 -10.15 21.73 -24.27
N GLN A 297 -9.10 22.22 -23.59
CA GLN A 297 -8.75 21.78 -22.22
C GLN A 297 -9.87 22.09 -21.20
N ASN A 298 -10.48 23.28 -21.28
CA ASN A 298 -11.59 23.65 -20.41
C ASN A 298 -12.84 22.80 -20.71
N ALA A 299 -13.12 22.53 -21.99
CA ALA A 299 -14.21 21.65 -22.40
C ALA A 299 -13.98 20.22 -21.91
N ALA A 300 -12.75 19.68 -22.05
CA ALA A 300 -12.37 18.37 -21.55
C ALA A 300 -12.50 18.28 -20.02
N ARG A 301 -12.04 19.31 -19.28
CA ARG A 301 -12.19 19.37 -17.82
C ARG A 301 -13.65 19.41 -17.41
N ALA A 302 -14.46 20.26 -18.05
CA ALA A 302 -15.89 20.35 -17.77
C ALA A 302 -16.61 19.03 -18.08
N LYS A 303 -16.24 18.36 -19.18
CA LYS A 303 -16.73 17.03 -19.53
C LYS A 303 -16.39 16.01 -18.45
N ASN A 304 -15.13 15.91 -18.03
CA ASN A 304 -14.70 14.98 -16.98
C ASN A 304 -15.41 15.23 -15.63
N LEU A 305 -15.65 16.49 -15.27
CA LEU A 305 -16.41 16.84 -14.06
C LEU A 305 -17.87 16.36 -14.15
N LYS A 306 -18.53 16.59 -15.29
CA LYS A 306 -19.90 16.13 -15.53
C LYS A 306 -19.99 14.60 -15.50
N GLU A 307 -19.11 13.91 -16.23
CA GLU A 307 -19.04 12.45 -16.24
C GLU A 307 -18.83 11.88 -14.83
N ARG A 308 -17.97 12.51 -14.02
CA ARG A 308 -17.77 12.11 -12.63
C ARG A 308 -19.01 12.34 -11.77
N GLU A 309 -19.70 13.46 -11.92
CA GLU A 309 -20.95 13.73 -11.19
C GLU A 309 -22.07 12.74 -11.58
N GLU A 310 -22.18 12.41 -12.87
CA GLU A 310 -23.10 11.39 -13.37
C GLU A 310 -22.75 10.00 -12.84
N ARG A 311 -21.47 9.64 -12.80
CA ARG A 311 -20.98 8.40 -12.19
C ARG A 311 -21.31 8.34 -10.70
N ILE A 312 -21.10 9.43 -9.95
CA ILE A 312 -21.47 9.53 -8.53
C ILE A 312 -22.97 9.31 -8.34
N LYS A 313 -23.82 9.96 -9.15
CA LYS A 313 -25.28 9.79 -9.08
C LYS A 313 -25.70 8.35 -9.36
N THR A 314 -25.14 7.76 -10.42
CA THR A 314 -25.42 6.39 -10.85
C THR A 314 -24.99 5.38 -9.79
N GLU A 315 -23.75 5.47 -9.31
CA GLU A 315 -23.23 4.61 -8.23
C GLU A 315 -24.07 4.75 -6.95
N THR A 316 -24.40 5.98 -6.56
CA THR A 316 -25.21 6.22 -5.35
C THR A 316 -26.60 5.60 -5.50
N ALA A 317 -27.26 5.74 -6.66
CA ALA A 317 -28.56 5.12 -6.92
C ALA A 317 -28.48 3.58 -6.84
N THR A 318 -27.46 2.98 -7.45
CA THR A 318 -27.25 1.52 -7.40
C THR A 318 -26.95 1.02 -5.98
N LEU A 319 -26.12 1.74 -5.21
CA LEU A 319 -25.74 1.34 -3.85
C LEU A 319 -26.86 1.53 -2.82
N THR A 320 -27.79 2.46 -3.07
CA THR A 320 -28.89 2.78 -2.14
C THR A 320 -30.23 2.14 -2.49
N LYS A 321 -30.51 1.91 -3.78
CA LYS A 321 -31.79 1.38 -4.26
C LYS A 321 -31.66 0.13 -5.14
N GLY A 322 -30.46 -0.17 -5.63
CA GLY A 322 -30.23 -1.32 -6.50
C GLY A 322 -30.29 -2.65 -5.74
N SER A 323 -30.56 -3.71 -6.50
CA SER A 323 -30.48 -5.07 -5.98
C SER A 323 -29.03 -5.50 -5.73
N TYR A 324 -28.83 -6.60 -5.01
CA TYR A 324 -27.50 -7.18 -4.83
C TYR A 324 -26.82 -7.51 -6.17
N ALA A 325 -27.59 -7.99 -7.16
CA ALA A 325 -27.08 -8.31 -8.49
C ALA A 325 -26.61 -7.05 -9.25
N ASP A 326 -27.32 -5.93 -9.10
CA ASP A 326 -26.94 -4.64 -9.70
C ASP A 326 -25.60 -4.17 -9.12
N VAL A 327 -25.45 -4.20 -7.79
CA VAL A 327 -24.20 -3.84 -7.11
C VAL A 327 -23.04 -4.76 -7.51
N MET A 328 -23.30 -6.08 -7.60
CA MET A 328 -22.30 -7.05 -8.03
C MET A 328 -21.83 -6.77 -9.47
N SER A 329 -22.77 -6.50 -10.38
CA SER A 329 -22.48 -6.20 -11.78
C SER A 329 -21.66 -4.91 -11.94
N MET A 330 -21.97 -3.89 -11.13
CA MET A 330 -21.22 -2.65 -11.06
C MET A 330 -19.78 -2.91 -10.62
N ARG A 331 -19.58 -3.63 -9.51
CA ARG A 331 -18.24 -3.96 -8.99
C ARG A 331 -17.42 -4.82 -9.95
N ALA A 332 -18.05 -5.75 -10.67
CA ALA A 332 -17.36 -6.54 -11.69
C ALA A 332 -16.83 -5.69 -12.84
N ARG A 333 -17.59 -4.68 -13.28
CA ARG A 333 -17.13 -3.71 -14.29
C ARG A 333 -16.01 -2.83 -13.74
N GLU A 334 -16.15 -2.33 -12.52
CA GLU A 334 -15.12 -1.52 -11.84
C GLU A 334 -13.80 -2.28 -11.70
N LEU A 335 -13.83 -3.58 -11.40
CA LEU A 335 -12.62 -4.41 -11.31
C LEU A 335 -11.86 -4.45 -12.64
N LEU A 336 -12.58 -4.62 -13.75
CA LEU A 336 -11.98 -4.66 -15.09
C LEU A 336 -11.39 -3.31 -15.49
N GLU A 337 -12.08 -2.22 -15.17
CA GLU A 337 -11.60 -0.85 -15.40
C GLU A 337 -10.36 -0.54 -14.56
N LYS A 338 -10.30 -1.02 -13.30
CA LYS A 338 -9.22 -0.75 -12.36
C LYS A 338 -7.98 -1.63 -12.60
N ALA A 339 -8.15 -2.86 -13.07
CA ALA A 339 -7.09 -3.87 -13.17
C ALA A 339 -5.80 -3.37 -13.88
N PRO A 340 -5.86 -2.62 -15.00
CA PRO A 340 -4.67 -2.02 -15.61
C PRO A 340 -3.84 -1.12 -14.68
N GLY A 341 -4.50 -0.37 -13.79
CA GLY A 341 -3.87 0.59 -12.88
C GLY A 341 -3.17 -0.05 -11.68
N GLU A 342 -3.49 -1.32 -11.36
CA GLU A 342 -2.93 -2.05 -10.22
C GLU A 342 -1.41 -2.20 -10.30
N VAL A 343 -0.84 -2.20 -11.51
CA VAL A 343 0.61 -2.34 -11.74
C VAL A 343 1.38 -1.15 -11.16
N GLY A 344 0.85 0.07 -11.32
CA GLY A 344 1.45 1.28 -10.77
C GLY A 344 1.43 1.27 -9.24
N PHE A 345 0.29 0.89 -8.66
CA PHE A 345 0.15 0.79 -7.21
C PHE A 345 1.01 -0.34 -6.61
N ALA A 346 1.09 -1.48 -7.29
CA ALA A 346 1.93 -2.62 -6.93
C ALA A 346 3.43 -2.25 -6.83
N THR A 347 3.87 -1.26 -7.60
CA THR A 347 5.25 -0.75 -7.54
C THR A 347 5.55 -0.12 -6.17
N ILE A 348 4.64 0.72 -5.65
CA ILE A 348 4.77 1.34 -4.32
C ILE A 348 4.71 0.26 -3.23
N LEU A 349 3.77 -0.68 -3.37
CA LEU A 349 3.61 -1.82 -2.47
C LEU A 349 4.87 -2.69 -2.40
N THR A 350 5.55 -2.91 -3.53
CA THR A 350 6.82 -3.67 -3.57
C THR A 350 7.88 -2.99 -2.70
N GLY A 351 7.98 -1.66 -2.75
CA GLY A 351 8.88 -0.91 -1.88
C GLY A 351 8.58 -1.13 -0.39
N MET A 352 7.31 -1.04 0.00
CA MET A 352 6.89 -1.31 1.38
C MET A 352 7.10 -2.77 1.78
N PHE A 353 6.84 -3.72 0.88
CA PHE A 353 7.06 -5.13 1.16
C PHE A 353 8.54 -5.39 1.44
N LEU A 354 9.45 -4.78 0.68
CA LEU A 354 10.90 -4.88 0.92
C LEU A 354 11.30 -4.30 2.29
N ILE A 355 10.74 -3.17 2.71
CA ILE A 355 10.94 -2.63 4.08
C ILE A 355 10.43 -3.65 5.12
N GLY A 356 9.23 -4.19 4.93
CA GLY A 356 8.66 -5.24 5.78
C GLY A 356 9.54 -6.50 5.85
N THR A 357 10.13 -6.93 4.73
CA THR A 357 11.01 -8.10 4.71
C THR A 357 12.24 -7.89 5.59
N TRP A 358 12.80 -6.67 5.59
CA TRP A 358 13.96 -6.33 6.40
C TRP A 358 13.68 -6.42 7.90
N PHE A 359 12.53 -5.94 8.37
CA PHE A 359 12.16 -5.99 9.79
C PHE A 359 12.15 -7.42 10.37
N VAL A 360 11.84 -8.40 9.53
CA VAL A 360 11.88 -9.82 9.93
C VAL A 360 13.27 -10.41 9.73
N ARG A 361 13.90 -10.21 8.57
CA ARG A 361 15.20 -10.82 8.25
C ARG A 361 16.35 -10.28 9.10
N SER A 362 16.24 -9.06 9.61
CA SER A 362 17.18 -8.48 10.57
C SER A 362 17.01 -9.02 12.00
N GLY A 363 15.95 -9.79 12.27
CA GLY A 363 15.60 -10.25 13.61
C GLY A 363 14.94 -9.19 14.48
N VAL A 364 14.74 -7.96 13.99
CA VAL A 364 14.16 -6.85 14.76
C VAL A 364 12.78 -7.19 15.30
N MET A 365 11.91 -7.81 14.51
CA MET A 365 10.57 -8.22 14.96
C MET A 365 10.57 -9.51 15.81
N GLU A 366 11.50 -10.44 15.56
CA GLU A 366 11.65 -11.68 16.33
C GLU A 366 12.16 -11.38 17.75
N LYS A 367 13.07 -10.41 17.89
CA LYS A 367 13.66 -9.94 19.15
C LYS A 367 13.26 -8.50 19.46
N ALA A 368 11.98 -8.16 19.31
CA ALA A 368 11.50 -6.79 19.43
C ALA A 368 11.88 -6.10 20.76
N GLN A 369 11.89 -6.85 21.87
CA GLN A 369 12.29 -6.34 23.18
C GLN A 369 13.77 -5.90 23.24
N ALA A 370 14.67 -6.56 22.51
CA ALA A 370 16.08 -6.17 22.43
C ALA A 370 16.28 -4.90 21.58
N HIS A 371 15.34 -4.61 20.67
CA HIS A 371 15.40 -3.49 19.73
C HIS A 371 14.53 -2.29 20.12
N LEU A 372 14.06 -2.19 21.37
CA LEU A 372 13.27 -1.05 21.85
C LEU A 372 13.92 0.33 21.58
N PRO A 373 15.25 0.54 21.65
CA PRO A 373 15.86 1.82 21.29
C PRO A 373 15.61 2.25 19.84
N LEU A 374 15.53 1.30 18.89
CA LEU A 374 15.18 1.57 17.50
C LEU A 374 13.72 2.04 17.41
N PHE A 375 12.80 1.32 18.04
CA PHE A 375 11.38 1.68 18.04
C PHE A 375 11.14 3.06 18.72
N ARG A 376 11.86 3.38 19.80
CA ARG A 376 11.82 4.74 20.39
C ARG A 376 12.20 5.81 19.40
N LYS A 377 13.30 5.64 18.65
CA LYS A 377 13.73 6.60 17.62
C LYS A 377 12.70 6.71 16.49
N LEU A 378 12.17 5.58 16.00
CA LEU A 378 11.15 5.56 14.96
C LEU A 378 9.84 6.22 15.40
N ALA A 379 9.42 6.06 16.65
CA ALA A 379 8.27 6.78 17.20
C ALA A 379 8.55 8.28 17.36
N MET A 380 9.68 8.63 17.98
CA MET A 380 10.06 10.00 18.31
C MET A 380 10.29 10.88 17.07
N PHE A 381 10.86 10.34 16.00
CA PHE A 381 11.07 11.08 14.75
C PHE A 381 9.98 10.80 13.72
N GLY A 382 9.52 9.55 13.60
CA GLY A 382 8.55 9.17 12.58
C GLY A 382 7.18 9.81 12.77
N LEU A 383 6.71 9.94 14.02
CA LEU A 383 5.42 10.60 14.28
C LEU A 383 5.47 12.10 13.98
N PRO A 384 6.39 12.92 14.54
CA PRO A 384 6.40 14.35 14.25
C PRO A 384 6.70 14.66 12.78
N ILE A 385 7.58 13.88 12.12
CA ILE A 385 7.86 14.08 10.69
C ILE A 385 6.62 13.70 9.87
N GLY A 386 6.07 12.51 10.08
CA GLY A 386 4.96 12.02 9.27
C GLY A 386 3.66 12.80 9.48
N ILE A 387 3.31 13.09 10.73
CA ILE A 387 2.16 13.92 11.11
C ILE A 387 2.45 15.40 10.82
N GLY A 388 3.68 15.88 10.88
CA GLY A 388 4.01 17.27 10.53
C GLY A 388 3.83 17.54 9.04
N MET A 389 4.30 16.63 8.16
CA MET A 389 4.22 16.82 6.71
C MET A 389 2.79 16.90 6.19
N GLY A 390 1.87 16.08 6.71
CA GLY A 390 0.48 16.19 6.29
C GLY A 390 -0.21 17.46 6.81
N LEU A 391 0.16 17.99 8.00
CA LEU A 391 -0.47 19.15 8.61
C LEU A 391 -0.06 20.38 7.81
N LEU A 392 1.22 20.41 7.44
CA LEU A 392 1.76 21.36 6.48
C LEU A 392 1.02 21.28 5.14
N GLY A 393 0.82 20.08 4.59
CA GLY A 393 0.04 19.87 3.37
C GLY A 393 -1.39 20.41 3.47
N SER A 394 -2.09 20.11 4.57
CA SER A 394 -3.45 20.61 4.82
C SER A 394 -3.48 22.13 4.93
N ALA A 395 -2.52 22.74 5.62
CA ALA A 395 -2.43 24.20 5.76
C ALA A 395 -2.20 24.88 4.40
N ILE A 396 -1.45 24.24 3.49
CA ILE A 396 -1.25 24.71 2.12
C ILE A 396 -2.55 24.60 1.31
N SER A 397 -3.23 23.45 1.36
CA SER A 397 -4.47 23.22 0.61
C SER A 397 -5.65 24.09 1.06
N MET A 398 -5.64 24.58 2.30
CA MET A 398 -6.68 25.50 2.82
C MET A 398 -6.51 26.95 2.33
N ARG A 399 -5.37 27.30 1.71
CA ARG A 399 -5.16 28.62 1.13
C ARG A 399 -5.65 28.62 -0.31
N ALA A 400 -6.77 29.29 -0.57
CA ALA A 400 -7.21 29.55 -1.94
C ALA A 400 -6.17 30.42 -2.65
N VAL A 401 -5.67 29.96 -3.80
CA VAL A 401 -4.87 30.79 -4.71
C VAL A 401 -5.82 31.35 -5.77
N PRO A 402 -6.21 32.64 -5.70
CA PRO A 402 -7.16 33.21 -6.66
C PRO A 402 -6.62 33.13 -8.09
N GLY A 403 -7.46 32.66 -9.02
CA GLY A 403 -7.12 32.56 -10.44
C GLY A 403 -6.27 31.34 -10.83
N SER A 404 -5.91 30.47 -9.89
CA SER A 404 -5.13 29.27 -10.23
C SER A 404 -6.06 28.16 -10.76
N ARG A 405 -5.87 27.79 -12.02
CA ARG A 405 -6.69 26.80 -12.73
C ARG A 405 -6.39 25.36 -12.27
N GLY A 406 -6.42 25.09 -10.96
CA GLY A 406 -6.06 23.79 -10.37
C GLY A 406 -4.77 23.81 -9.55
N ALA A 407 -4.24 24.99 -9.21
CA ALA A 407 -3.17 25.12 -8.22
C ALA A 407 -3.73 25.57 -6.86
N ASP A 408 -4.71 24.83 -6.38
CA ASP A 408 -5.28 24.95 -5.03
C ASP A 408 -4.36 24.35 -3.95
N GLY A 409 -3.14 23.94 -4.35
CA GLY A 409 -2.19 23.26 -3.49
C GLY A 409 -2.57 21.81 -3.19
N PHE A 410 -3.65 21.27 -3.75
CA PHE A 410 -4.14 19.92 -3.45
C PHE A 410 -3.11 18.84 -3.84
N GLN A 411 -2.51 18.95 -5.02
CA GLN A 411 -1.48 18.00 -5.48
C GLN A 411 -0.24 18.04 -4.58
N LEU A 412 0.19 19.24 -4.18
CA LEU A 412 1.30 19.44 -3.25
C LEU A 412 0.98 18.86 -1.87
N ALA A 413 -0.22 19.14 -1.36
CA ALA A 413 -0.70 18.63 -0.08
C ALA A 413 -0.77 17.09 -0.07
N THR A 414 -1.29 16.50 -1.14
CA THR A 414 -1.34 15.04 -1.32
C THR A 414 0.07 14.46 -1.38
N GLY A 415 1.00 15.11 -2.10
CA GLY A 415 2.41 14.74 -2.14
C GLY A 415 3.05 14.66 -0.75
N LEU A 416 2.92 15.75 0.01
CA LEU A 416 3.45 15.85 1.37
C LEU A 416 2.80 14.82 2.31
N GLN A 417 1.49 14.63 2.22
CA GLN A 417 0.78 13.64 3.01
C GLN A 417 1.29 12.22 2.70
N MET A 418 1.45 11.86 1.43
CA MET A 418 1.94 10.53 1.04
C MET A 418 3.39 10.30 1.45
N LEU A 419 4.27 11.30 1.34
CA LEU A 419 5.63 11.24 1.89
C LEU A 419 5.61 11.04 3.40
N GLY A 420 4.71 11.73 4.13
CA GLY A 420 4.55 11.61 5.57
C GLY A 420 3.95 10.28 6.05
N ASN A 421 3.23 9.54 5.19
CA ASN A 421 2.56 8.31 5.58
C ASN A 421 3.54 7.21 6.04
N LEU A 422 4.66 7.01 5.34
CA LEU A 422 5.65 6.00 5.72
C LEU A 422 6.29 6.24 7.11
N PRO A 423 6.86 7.42 7.41
CA PRO A 423 7.41 7.69 8.73
C PRO A 423 6.33 7.65 9.83
N ALA A 424 5.11 8.15 9.59
CA ALA A 424 4.01 8.04 10.55
C ALA A 424 3.64 6.57 10.82
N SER A 425 3.59 5.74 9.78
CA SER A 425 3.28 4.31 9.89
C SER A 425 4.34 3.55 10.70
N LEU A 426 5.62 3.83 10.44
CA LEU A 426 6.72 3.28 11.24
C LEU A 426 6.64 3.76 12.69
N GLY A 427 6.23 5.01 12.91
CA GLY A 427 5.96 5.57 14.23
C GLY A 427 4.83 4.85 14.96
N TYR A 428 3.70 4.58 14.31
CA TYR A 428 2.57 3.84 14.90
C TYR A 428 2.93 2.38 15.22
N VAL A 429 3.59 1.68 14.29
CA VAL A 429 4.10 0.31 14.55
C VAL A 429 5.01 0.32 15.78
N SER A 430 5.90 1.31 15.85
CA SER A 430 6.83 1.45 16.98
C SER A 430 6.12 1.76 18.29
N LEU A 431 5.12 2.63 18.28
CA LEU A 431 4.31 2.96 19.45
C LEU A 431 3.62 1.71 20.01
N VAL A 432 3.00 0.90 19.15
CA VAL A 432 2.33 -0.35 19.54
C VAL A 432 3.34 -1.34 20.15
N ILE A 433 4.54 -1.45 19.57
CA ILE A 433 5.59 -2.32 20.12
C ILE A 433 6.09 -1.80 21.47
N LEU A 434 6.28 -0.49 21.63
CA LEU A 434 6.66 0.10 22.91
C LEU A 434 5.59 -0.10 23.98
N MET A 435 4.31 0.05 23.63
CA MET A 435 3.18 -0.24 24.52
C MET A 435 3.19 -1.71 24.95
N LEU A 436 3.36 -2.63 24.00
CA LEU A 436 3.38 -4.08 24.24
C LEU A 436 4.44 -4.50 25.28
N TYR A 437 5.63 -3.88 25.24
CA TYR A 437 6.74 -4.19 26.16
C TYR A 437 6.87 -3.19 27.32
N SER A 438 5.88 -2.33 27.54
CA SER A 438 5.87 -1.41 28.68
C SER A 438 5.43 -2.11 29.97
N ALA A 439 5.87 -1.59 31.13
CA ALA A 439 5.41 -2.06 32.45
C ALA A 439 4.05 -1.44 32.87
N SER A 440 3.46 -0.60 32.01
CA SER A 440 2.22 0.13 32.27
C SER A 440 0.99 -0.67 31.80
N PRO A 441 -0.24 -0.31 32.22
CA PRO A 441 -1.49 -0.84 31.67
C PRO A 441 -1.59 -0.78 30.13
N LEU A 442 -0.76 0.02 29.45
CA LEU A 442 -0.65 0.05 27.99
C LEU A 442 -0.22 -1.29 27.37
N ASN A 443 0.41 -2.19 28.13
CA ASN A 443 0.74 -3.55 27.66
C ASN A 443 -0.50 -4.41 27.35
N LYS A 444 -1.69 -3.98 27.79
CA LYS A 444 -2.97 -4.60 27.44
C LYS A 444 -3.30 -4.51 25.96
N VAL A 445 -2.52 -3.75 25.17
CA VAL A 445 -2.55 -3.84 23.69
C VAL A 445 -2.32 -5.29 23.20
N SER A 446 -1.69 -6.15 24.01
CA SER A 446 -1.58 -7.60 23.79
C SER A 446 -2.92 -8.32 23.58
N LEU A 447 -4.03 -7.76 24.09
CA LEU A 447 -5.40 -8.25 23.84
C LEU A 447 -5.75 -8.21 22.33
N LEU A 448 -5.07 -7.41 21.52
CA LEU A 448 -5.29 -7.40 20.08
C LEU A 448 -4.65 -8.61 19.37
N ALA A 449 -3.83 -9.42 20.04
CA ALA A 449 -3.15 -10.53 19.40
C ALA A 449 -4.12 -11.59 18.81
N PRO A 450 -5.15 -12.10 19.52
CA PRO A 450 -6.12 -13.04 18.91
C PRO A 450 -6.87 -12.41 17.74
N PHE A 451 -7.25 -11.14 17.84
CA PHE A 451 -7.91 -10.40 16.77
C PHE A 451 -7.02 -10.28 15.52
N GLY A 452 -5.73 -9.96 15.68
CA GLY A 452 -4.76 -9.91 14.58
C GLY A 452 -4.33 -11.27 14.03
N ARG A 453 -4.43 -12.34 14.83
CA ARG A 453 -4.23 -13.73 14.35
C ARG A 453 -5.30 -14.18 13.35
N MET A 454 -6.48 -13.56 13.42
CA MET A 454 -7.64 -13.80 12.56
C MET A 454 -7.86 -12.63 11.57
N ALA A 455 -6.78 -11.95 11.16
CA ALA A 455 -6.89 -10.73 10.38
C ALA A 455 -7.67 -10.87 9.06
N LEU A 456 -7.53 -11.98 8.33
CA LEU A 456 -8.24 -12.22 7.08
C LEU A 456 -9.71 -12.55 7.33
N THR A 457 -10.00 -13.41 8.32
CA THR A 457 -11.37 -13.69 8.75
C THR A 457 -12.09 -12.40 9.17
N ASN A 458 -11.45 -11.61 10.03
CA ASN A 458 -12.03 -10.39 10.57
C ASN A 458 -12.22 -9.33 9.48
N TYR A 459 -11.26 -9.15 8.55
CA TYR A 459 -11.38 -8.23 7.42
C TYR A 459 -12.55 -8.59 6.47
N LEU A 460 -12.70 -9.87 6.12
CA LEU A 460 -13.81 -10.31 5.26
C LEU A 460 -15.15 -10.19 5.99
N THR A 461 -15.20 -10.52 7.28
CA THR A 461 -16.41 -10.36 8.10
C THR A 461 -16.78 -8.88 8.25
N GLN A 462 -15.80 -7.99 8.41
CA GLN A 462 -16.03 -6.53 8.43
C GLN A 462 -16.69 -6.07 7.14
N SER A 463 -16.16 -6.53 6.00
CA SER A 463 -16.69 -6.18 4.69
C SER A 463 -18.12 -6.70 4.53
N LEU A 464 -18.39 -7.94 4.90
CA LEU A 464 -19.72 -8.54 4.86
C LEU A 464 -20.73 -7.78 5.73
N VAL A 465 -20.37 -7.51 6.99
CA VAL A 465 -21.24 -6.81 7.94
C VAL A 465 -21.48 -5.37 7.49
N ALA A 466 -20.44 -4.65 7.04
CA ALA A 466 -20.59 -3.28 6.54
C ALA A 466 -21.43 -3.22 5.26
N SER A 467 -21.17 -4.11 4.28
CA SER A 467 -21.98 -4.18 3.06
C SER A 467 -23.46 -4.41 3.36
N THR A 468 -23.76 -5.30 4.31
CA THR A 468 -25.14 -5.62 4.71
C THR A 468 -25.77 -4.49 5.54
N PHE A 469 -24.99 -3.80 6.37
CA PHE A 469 -25.52 -2.75 7.24
C PHE A 469 -25.84 -1.45 6.49
N PHE A 470 -24.94 -1.01 5.61
CA PHE A 470 -25.04 0.30 4.96
C PHE A 470 -25.82 0.29 3.63
N LEU A 471 -25.68 -0.77 2.81
CA LEU A 471 -26.17 -0.74 1.44
C LEU A 471 -27.67 -1.06 1.35
N GLY A 472 -28.31 -0.56 0.29
CA GLY A 472 -29.76 -0.62 0.09
C GLY A 472 -30.34 -2.03 0.01
N TYR A 473 -29.60 -2.99 -0.52
CA TYR A 473 -30.02 -4.40 -0.56
C TYR A 473 -30.00 -5.09 0.82
N GLY A 474 -29.38 -4.47 1.82
CA GLY A 474 -29.28 -4.98 3.19
C GLY A 474 -30.22 -4.21 4.14
N LEU A 475 -29.64 -3.52 5.13
CA LEU A 475 -30.38 -2.71 6.10
C LEU A 475 -30.54 -1.24 5.67
N GLY A 476 -29.85 -0.79 4.63
CA GLY A 476 -30.06 0.53 4.03
C GLY A 476 -29.64 1.74 4.88
N ASN A 477 -28.70 1.60 5.81
CA ASN A 477 -28.21 2.72 6.65
C ASN A 477 -27.21 3.65 5.92
N TRP A 478 -27.45 3.91 4.64
CA TRP A 478 -26.61 4.80 3.85
C TRP A 478 -26.83 6.27 4.27
N GLY A 479 -25.74 7.04 4.30
CA GLY A 479 -25.76 8.47 4.60
C GLY A 479 -25.74 8.81 6.09
N ILE A 480 -25.54 7.84 6.99
CA ILE A 480 -25.41 8.13 8.43
C ILE A 480 -24.18 9.01 8.71
N SER A 481 -24.24 9.72 9.85
CA SER A 481 -23.21 10.67 10.27
C SER A 481 -21.84 10.02 10.41
N ARG A 482 -20.77 10.83 10.41
CA ARG A 482 -19.41 10.28 10.60
C ARG A 482 -19.22 9.74 12.01
N VAL A 483 -19.86 10.38 12.99
CA VAL A 483 -19.86 9.90 14.38
C VAL A 483 -20.48 8.51 14.46
N ASP A 484 -21.64 8.29 13.83
CA ASP A 484 -22.33 7.00 13.84
C ASP A 484 -21.55 5.91 13.10
N GLN A 485 -20.86 6.28 12.01
CA GLN A 485 -19.91 5.36 11.36
C GLN A 485 -18.82 4.91 12.33
N MET A 486 -18.25 5.80 13.14
CA MET A 486 -17.23 5.42 14.13
C MET A 486 -17.80 4.59 15.28
N LEU A 487 -19.06 4.83 15.68
CA LEU A 487 -19.74 3.97 16.64
C LEU A 487 -19.93 2.55 16.09
N PHE A 488 -20.35 2.42 14.83
CA PHE A 488 -20.41 1.12 14.15
C PHE A 488 -19.05 0.41 14.16
N VAL A 489 -17.97 1.12 13.84
CA VAL A 489 -16.61 0.57 13.87
C VAL A 489 -16.23 0.08 15.26
N LEU A 490 -16.50 0.88 16.30
CA LEU A 490 -16.20 0.54 17.68
C LEU A 490 -16.93 -0.74 18.12
N VAL A 491 -18.24 -0.82 17.88
CA VAL A 491 -19.08 -1.96 18.25
C VAL A 491 -18.62 -3.23 17.51
N LEU A 492 -18.40 -3.13 16.20
CA LEU A 492 -17.98 -4.27 15.39
C LEU A 492 -16.60 -4.78 15.81
N VAL A 493 -15.63 -3.88 16.02
CA VAL A 493 -14.28 -4.27 16.48
C VAL A 493 -14.33 -4.92 17.86
N ALA A 494 -15.08 -4.35 18.81
CA ALA A 494 -15.23 -4.93 20.14
C ALA A 494 -15.80 -6.36 20.07
N ALA A 495 -16.87 -6.55 19.29
CA ALA A 495 -17.47 -7.86 19.07
C ALA A 495 -16.48 -8.84 18.41
N GLN A 496 -15.73 -8.41 17.41
CA GLN A 496 -14.74 -9.25 16.75
C GLN A 496 -13.54 -9.60 17.63
N ILE A 497 -13.11 -8.70 18.52
CA ILE A 497 -12.07 -8.97 19.51
C ILE A 497 -12.55 -10.07 20.46
N VAL A 498 -13.75 -9.95 21.04
CA VAL A 498 -14.34 -10.97 21.92
C VAL A 498 -14.49 -12.30 21.19
N PHE A 499 -15.05 -12.27 19.98
CA PHE A 499 -15.18 -13.46 19.14
C PHE A 499 -13.83 -14.12 18.84
N SER A 500 -12.79 -13.35 18.51
CA SER A 500 -11.47 -13.89 18.18
C SER A 500 -10.83 -14.62 19.38
N HIS A 501 -11.03 -14.11 20.60
CA HIS A 501 -10.58 -14.80 21.81
C HIS A 501 -11.37 -16.09 22.05
N ALA A 502 -12.71 -16.02 21.98
CA ALA A 502 -13.57 -17.17 22.17
C ALA A 502 -13.32 -18.27 21.13
N TRP A 503 -13.06 -17.89 19.88
CA TRP A 503 -12.77 -18.81 18.78
C TRP A 503 -11.40 -19.48 18.94
N LEU A 504 -10.35 -18.70 19.18
CA LEU A 504 -8.99 -19.23 19.29
C LEU A 504 -8.72 -19.99 20.59
N SER A 505 -9.65 -19.95 21.56
CA SER A 505 -9.65 -20.87 22.69
C SER A 505 -9.98 -22.32 22.31
N ARG A 506 -10.64 -22.53 21.16
CA ARG A 506 -11.10 -23.85 20.68
C ARG A 506 -10.39 -24.29 19.38
N PHE A 507 -10.00 -23.33 18.55
CA PHE A 507 -9.43 -23.57 17.22
C PHE A 507 -8.03 -22.95 17.06
N ARG A 508 -7.18 -23.56 16.21
CA ARG A 508 -5.79 -23.11 15.99
C ARG A 508 -5.71 -21.86 15.10
N TYR A 509 -6.65 -21.71 14.18
CA TYR A 509 -6.71 -20.68 13.15
C TYR A 509 -8.12 -20.10 13.06
N GLY A 510 -8.24 -18.89 12.53
CA GLY A 510 -9.53 -18.42 12.04
C GLY A 510 -10.00 -19.26 10.84
N PRO A 511 -11.32 -19.29 10.56
CA PRO A 511 -11.89 -20.09 9.46
C PRO A 511 -11.21 -19.82 8.12
N VAL A 512 -11.00 -18.55 7.77
CA VAL A 512 -10.43 -18.18 6.47
C VAL A 512 -8.92 -18.41 6.48
N GLU A 513 -8.22 -18.15 7.58
CA GLU A 513 -6.79 -18.48 7.71
C GLU A 513 -6.52 -19.98 7.58
N TRP A 514 -7.44 -20.82 8.05
CA TRP A 514 -7.37 -22.27 7.89
C TRP A 514 -7.50 -22.68 6.42
N LEU A 515 -8.55 -22.20 5.74
CA LEU A 515 -8.77 -22.44 4.30
C LEU A 515 -7.57 -21.94 3.49
N TRP A 516 -7.10 -20.74 3.83
CA TRP A 516 -5.94 -20.11 3.22
C TRP A 516 -4.66 -20.96 3.31
N ARG A 517 -4.41 -21.54 4.49
CA ARG A 517 -3.30 -22.49 4.69
C ARG A 517 -3.50 -23.77 3.91
N ALA A 518 -4.74 -24.28 3.86
CA ALA A 518 -5.06 -25.50 3.12
C ALA A 518 -4.74 -25.36 1.63
N VAL A 519 -5.13 -24.23 1.02
CA VAL A 519 -4.81 -23.92 -0.38
C VAL A 519 -3.31 -23.70 -0.59
N THR A 520 -2.64 -23.00 0.33
CA THR A 520 -1.19 -22.71 0.23
C THR A 520 -0.34 -23.99 0.20
N TYR A 521 -0.62 -24.92 1.11
CA TYR A 521 0.18 -26.14 1.27
C TYR A 521 -0.42 -27.36 0.58
N TRP A 522 -1.63 -27.26 0.03
CA TRP A 522 -2.41 -28.37 -0.54
C TRP A 522 -2.62 -29.51 0.46
N GLN A 523 -2.80 -29.15 1.73
CA GLN A 523 -2.97 -30.08 2.84
C GLN A 523 -3.94 -29.47 3.83
N ILE A 524 -4.90 -30.24 4.32
CA ILE A 524 -5.87 -29.77 5.31
C ILE A 524 -5.22 -29.80 6.70
N PRO A 525 -4.87 -28.65 7.30
CA PRO A 525 -4.25 -28.66 8.61
C PRO A 525 -5.28 -28.96 9.71
N PRO A 526 -4.88 -29.55 10.86
CA PRO A 526 -5.81 -29.80 11.96
C PRO A 526 -6.37 -28.48 12.50
N MET A 527 -7.69 -28.40 12.59
CA MET A 527 -8.39 -27.18 12.98
C MET A 527 -8.53 -27.02 14.50
N ARG A 528 -8.85 -28.11 15.22
CA ARG A 528 -9.07 -28.10 16.68
C ARG A 528 -7.78 -28.24 17.47
N ILE A 529 -7.74 -27.61 18.63
CA ILE A 529 -6.67 -27.78 19.62
C ILE A 529 -6.87 -29.19 20.23
N GLY A 530 -5.94 -30.12 20.00
CA GLY A 530 -6.02 -31.50 20.54
C GLY A 530 -6.10 -32.65 19.53
N THR A 531 -6.40 -32.41 18.24
CA THR A 531 -6.28 -33.49 17.23
C THR A 531 -4.79 -33.79 16.99
N PRO A 532 -4.28 -35.03 17.24
CA PRO A 532 -2.92 -35.38 16.87
C PRO A 532 -2.76 -35.25 15.35
N ALA A 533 -1.62 -34.74 14.91
CA ALA A 533 -1.31 -34.72 13.49
C ALA A 533 -1.28 -36.17 13.00
N VAL A 534 -2.10 -36.50 12.00
CA VAL A 534 -2.04 -37.81 11.34
C VAL A 534 -0.66 -37.91 10.70
N LEU A 535 0.27 -38.59 11.37
CA LEU A 535 1.52 -39.01 10.77
C LEU A 535 1.14 -40.09 9.75
N PRO A 536 1.51 -39.95 8.46
CA PRO A 536 1.42 -41.10 7.57
C PRO A 536 2.26 -42.22 8.18
N ALA A 537 1.65 -43.40 8.33
CA ALA A 537 2.33 -44.57 8.83
C ALA A 537 3.66 -44.74 8.10
N VAL A 538 4.75 -44.81 8.85
CA VAL A 538 6.04 -45.21 8.32
C VAL A 538 5.81 -46.59 7.72
N ALA A 539 5.83 -46.68 6.38
CA ALA A 539 5.94 -47.98 5.74
C ALA A 539 7.25 -48.57 6.25
N THR A 540 7.14 -49.58 7.11
CA THR A 540 8.24 -50.44 7.49
C THR A 540 8.87 -50.97 6.20
N PRO A 541 10.16 -50.71 5.94
CA PRO A 541 10.82 -51.36 4.82
C PRO A 541 10.79 -52.87 5.08
N ALA A 542 10.25 -53.61 4.12
CA ALA A 542 10.40 -55.06 4.03
C ALA A 542 11.77 -55.39 3.45
#